data_AF-A0A4T0VXM0-F1
#
_entry.id   AF-A0A4T0VXM0-F1
#
_cell.length_a   1.000
_cell.length_b   1.000
_cell.length_c   1.000
_cell.angle_alpha   90.00
_cell.angle_beta   90.00
_cell.angle_gamma   90.00
#
_symmetry.space_group_name_H-M   'P 1'
#
loop_
_entity.id
_entity.type
_entity.pdbx_description
1 polymer ?
#
loop_
_entity_poly.entity_id
_entity_poly.type
_entity_poly.pdbx_seq_one_letter_code
_entity_poly.pdbx_strand_id
1 'polypeptide(L)'
;MGVFDALWILLKKCRSRRSKDRSRKRKQLWNNFSRSEFFQAITISCSDQQVFTGGAYVVTLQFWKGCFITAYHYNIIANMLLLTCATHLMSVVISRNYWKSPLVAIVRVILITSVFILTGFVLSSQKSNFPMKVPEDGDPDVALLLRAACYQDERGMEMLRNKLVDSFKDPEAAKQAFVFSNPGNFIHGWNLYLAILVWYAVTILAEFGRWFYRARERRKQKKLQVMETRGKLLRGLEDRTSFLGKIFYWIYGFYVMGGLVICGITVVVCAIQIMKLRKWAKRSTWLKVDTGGQSEEDDATSFGQLVPIILVGLVVFSALATFSGKRNKAQEVKPTKGHYGPIPGR
;
A
#
# COMPACT_ATOMS: atom_id res chain seq x y z
N MET A 1 1.47 0.42 56.81
CA MET A 1 1.33 -0.61 55.76
C MET A 1 2.67 -0.80 55.09
N GLY A 2 3.31 -1.96 55.25
CA GLY A 2 4.67 -2.22 54.76
C GLY A 2 4.70 -2.54 53.26
N VAL A 3 5.81 -2.20 52.61
CA VAL A 3 6.05 -2.43 51.17
C VAL A 3 5.82 -3.90 50.75
N PHE A 4 6.03 -4.85 51.67
CA PHE A 4 5.77 -6.27 51.45
C PHE A 4 4.28 -6.64 51.36
N ASP A 5 3.38 -5.94 52.06
CA ASP A 5 1.92 -6.16 51.94
C ASP A 5 1.39 -5.63 50.61
N ALA A 6 1.93 -4.51 50.12
CA ALA A 6 1.61 -3.98 48.79
C ALA A 6 2.07 -4.93 47.66
N LEU A 7 3.26 -5.53 47.82
CA LEU A 7 3.83 -6.48 46.85
C LEU A 7 3.04 -7.81 46.84
N TRP A 8 2.61 -8.30 48.01
CA TRP A 8 1.82 -9.53 48.14
C TRP A 8 0.40 -9.37 47.56
N ILE A 9 -0.25 -8.22 47.75
CA ILE A 9 -1.54 -7.89 47.12
C ILE A 9 -1.41 -7.81 45.60
N LEU A 10 -0.30 -7.26 45.06
CA LEU A 10 -0.03 -7.22 43.61
C LEU A 10 0.23 -8.60 43.01
N LEU A 11 0.98 -9.47 43.70
CA LEU A 11 1.27 -10.83 43.25
C LEU A 11 0.03 -11.74 43.28
N LYS A 12 -0.83 -11.60 44.30
CA LYS A 12 -2.09 -12.37 44.42
C LYS A 12 -3.11 -11.96 43.36
N LYS A 13 -3.15 -10.67 42.98
CA LYS A 13 -4.00 -10.13 41.89
C LYS A 13 -3.53 -10.58 40.50
N CYS A 14 -2.22 -10.81 40.31
CA CYS A 14 -1.63 -11.35 39.07
C CYS A 14 -1.90 -12.84 38.85
N ARG A 15 -1.98 -13.65 39.92
CA ARG A 15 -2.17 -15.11 39.79
C ARG A 15 -3.62 -15.50 39.52
N SER A 16 -4.59 -14.78 40.09
CA SER A 16 -6.03 -15.05 39.92
C SER A 16 -6.62 -14.50 38.60
N ARG A 17 -6.11 -13.38 38.08
CA ARG A 17 -6.51 -12.86 36.74
C ARG A 17 -6.08 -13.75 35.58
N ARG A 18 -5.01 -14.53 35.70
CA ARG A 18 -4.43 -15.30 34.57
C ARG A 18 -5.31 -16.42 34.00
N SER A 19 -6.36 -16.84 34.70
CA SER A 19 -7.30 -17.89 34.22
C SER A 19 -8.58 -17.30 33.60
N LYS A 20 -9.24 -16.32 34.27
CA LYS A 20 -10.43 -15.64 33.73
C LYS A 20 -10.12 -14.60 32.63
N ASP A 21 -8.93 -13.99 32.63
CA ASP A 21 -8.49 -13.02 31.62
C ASP A 21 -8.16 -13.68 30.26
N ARG A 22 -7.88 -15.00 30.20
CA ARG A 22 -7.67 -15.69 28.92
C ARG A 22 -8.95 -15.81 28.08
N SER A 23 -10.13 -15.94 28.69
CA SER A 23 -11.39 -16.03 27.96
C SER A 23 -11.89 -14.65 27.48
N ARG A 24 -11.74 -13.61 28.31
CA ARG A 24 -12.01 -12.22 27.92
C ARG A 24 -10.98 -11.69 26.92
N LYS A 25 -9.68 -11.96 27.07
CA LYS A 25 -8.67 -11.67 26.04
C LYS A 25 -8.91 -12.45 24.77
N ARG A 26 -9.36 -13.72 24.78
CA ARG A 26 -9.72 -14.44 23.53
C ARG A 26 -10.87 -13.75 22.80
N LYS A 27 -11.92 -13.33 23.50
CA LYS A 27 -13.04 -12.56 22.90
C LYS A 27 -12.58 -11.18 22.39
N GLN A 28 -11.70 -10.48 23.10
CA GLN A 28 -11.19 -9.17 22.69
C GLN A 28 -10.14 -9.26 21.57
N LEU A 29 -9.29 -10.30 21.55
CA LEU A 29 -8.41 -10.63 20.43
C LEU A 29 -9.23 -10.94 19.18
N TRP A 30 -10.31 -11.70 19.31
CA TRP A 30 -11.20 -12.02 18.19
C TRP A 30 -11.85 -10.77 17.57
N ASN A 31 -12.32 -9.84 18.39
CA ASN A 31 -12.89 -8.59 17.89
C ASN A 31 -11.86 -7.69 17.20
N ASN A 32 -10.63 -7.62 17.71
CA ASN A 32 -9.57 -6.80 17.09
C ASN A 32 -8.94 -7.46 15.85
N PHE A 33 -8.83 -8.79 15.83
CA PHE A 33 -8.29 -9.55 14.71
C PHE A 33 -9.22 -9.50 13.49
N SER A 34 -10.55 -9.49 13.71
CA SER A 34 -11.53 -9.41 12.62
C SER A 34 -11.40 -8.11 11.82
N ARG A 35 -11.26 -6.95 12.50
CA ARG A 35 -11.16 -5.63 11.85
C ARG A 35 -9.86 -5.46 11.08
N SER A 36 -8.71 -5.80 11.67
CA SER A 36 -7.42 -5.63 10.98
C SER A 36 -7.30 -6.52 9.75
N GLU A 37 -7.77 -7.76 9.82
CA GLU A 37 -7.78 -8.66 8.65
C GLU A 37 -8.73 -8.19 7.56
N PHE A 38 -9.86 -7.58 7.95
CA PHE A 38 -10.82 -7.01 7.01
C PHE A 38 -10.22 -5.82 6.25
N PHE A 39 -9.66 -4.84 6.95
CA PHE A 39 -8.98 -3.71 6.31
C PHE A 39 -7.82 -4.18 5.44
N GLN A 40 -7.04 -5.15 5.92
CA GLN A 40 -5.96 -5.75 5.14
C GLN A 40 -6.49 -6.40 3.85
N ALA A 41 -7.63 -7.11 3.90
CA ALA A 41 -8.23 -7.72 2.71
C ALA A 41 -8.72 -6.65 1.71
N ILE A 42 -9.37 -5.59 2.19
CA ILE A 42 -9.78 -4.45 1.34
C ILE A 42 -8.57 -3.78 0.71
N THR A 43 -7.56 -3.42 1.51
CA THR A 43 -6.38 -2.72 1.01
C THR A 43 -5.65 -3.57 -0.02
N ILE A 44 -5.55 -4.88 0.20
CA ILE A 44 -4.99 -5.81 -0.77
C ILE A 44 -5.83 -5.87 -2.05
N SER A 45 -7.16 -5.98 -1.96
CA SER A 45 -8.04 -6.03 -3.12
C SER A 45 -8.02 -4.74 -3.92
N CYS A 46 -8.02 -3.59 -3.25
CA CYS A 46 -7.95 -2.28 -3.88
C CYS A 46 -6.60 -2.07 -4.57
N SER A 47 -5.52 -2.46 -3.91
CA SER A 47 -4.19 -2.54 -4.51
C SER A 47 -4.24 -3.41 -5.77
N ASP A 48 -4.66 -4.67 -5.72
CA ASP A 48 -4.69 -5.54 -6.91
C ASP A 48 -5.44 -4.92 -8.10
N GLN A 49 -6.59 -4.29 -7.87
CA GLN A 49 -7.32 -3.58 -8.93
C GLN A 49 -6.54 -2.40 -9.51
N GLN A 50 -5.93 -1.57 -8.66
CA GLN A 50 -5.13 -0.45 -9.11
C GLN A 50 -3.90 -0.89 -9.91
N VAL A 51 -3.32 -2.08 -9.66
CA VAL A 51 -2.26 -2.64 -10.55
C VAL A 51 -2.79 -2.73 -11.98
N PHE A 52 -3.95 -3.37 -12.16
CA PHE A 52 -4.50 -3.63 -13.49
C PHE A 52 -4.96 -2.34 -14.16
N THR A 53 -5.63 -1.45 -13.42
CA THR A 53 -6.04 -0.15 -13.92
C THR A 53 -4.85 0.73 -14.30
N GLY A 54 -3.84 0.81 -13.42
CA GLY A 54 -2.61 1.53 -13.71
C GLY A 54 -1.85 0.96 -14.91
N GLY A 55 -1.76 -0.37 -14.99
CA GLY A 55 -1.18 -1.07 -16.14
C GLY A 55 -1.92 -0.75 -17.44
N ALA A 56 -3.25 -0.80 -17.44
CA ALA A 56 -4.07 -0.43 -18.59
C ALA A 56 -3.83 1.02 -19.02
N TYR A 57 -3.78 1.97 -18.07
CA TYR A 57 -3.48 3.37 -18.38
C TYR A 57 -2.11 3.54 -19.03
N VAL A 58 -1.07 2.87 -18.54
CA VAL A 58 0.25 2.92 -19.17
C VAL A 58 0.20 2.33 -20.58
N VAL A 59 -0.44 1.18 -20.76
CA VAL A 59 -0.55 0.55 -22.08
C VAL A 59 -1.27 1.46 -23.07
N THR A 60 -2.36 2.11 -22.63
CA THR A 60 -3.09 3.08 -23.46
C THR A 60 -2.24 4.31 -23.79
N LEU A 61 -1.51 4.85 -22.80
CA LEU A 61 -0.58 5.97 -23.00
C LEU A 61 0.52 5.65 -24.01
N GLN A 62 1.10 4.46 -23.94
CA GLN A 62 2.33 4.15 -24.68
C GLN A 62 2.07 3.52 -26.05
N PHE A 63 1.11 2.61 -26.16
CA PHE A 63 0.97 1.78 -27.35
C PHE A 63 -0.22 2.13 -28.23
N TRP A 64 -1.26 2.77 -27.69
CA TRP A 64 -2.50 3.00 -28.43
C TRP A 64 -2.76 4.46 -28.78
N LYS A 65 -2.69 5.35 -27.79
CA LYS A 65 -3.16 6.73 -27.97
C LYS A 65 -2.08 7.77 -27.65
N GLY A 66 -0.81 7.38 -27.54
CA GLY A 66 0.28 8.28 -27.13
C GLY A 66 0.35 9.61 -27.89
N CYS A 67 0.20 9.58 -29.21
CA CYS A 67 0.21 10.80 -30.04
C CYS A 67 -1.07 11.64 -29.98
N PHE A 68 -2.16 11.12 -29.43
CA PHE A 68 -3.47 11.78 -29.39
C PHE A 68 -3.85 12.30 -28.00
N ILE A 69 -3.16 11.83 -26.97
CA ILE A 69 -3.42 12.24 -25.59
C ILE A 69 -2.86 13.64 -25.36
N THR A 70 -3.71 14.53 -24.85
CA THR A 70 -3.33 15.90 -24.47
C THR A 70 -2.44 15.89 -23.22
N ALA A 71 -1.62 16.92 -23.01
CA ALA A 71 -0.80 17.06 -21.81
C ALA A 71 -1.64 17.07 -20.51
N TYR A 72 -2.85 17.60 -20.54
CA TYR A 72 -3.82 17.52 -19.43
C TYR A 72 -4.13 16.07 -19.01
N HIS A 73 -4.60 15.24 -19.94
CA HIS A 73 -4.89 13.83 -19.69
C HIS A 73 -3.66 13.05 -19.24
N TYR A 74 -2.50 13.37 -19.83
CA TYR A 74 -1.23 12.80 -19.42
C TYR A 74 -0.92 13.08 -17.94
N ASN A 75 -1.13 14.31 -17.48
CA ASN A 75 -0.93 14.69 -16.09
C ASN A 75 -1.88 13.98 -15.13
N ILE A 76 -3.15 13.84 -15.50
CA ILE A 76 -4.10 13.06 -14.71
C ILE A 76 -3.61 11.62 -14.58
N ILE A 77 -3.23 10.99 -15.69
CA ILE A 77 -2.78 9.61 -15.69
C ILE A 77 -1.48 9.45 -14.88
N ALA A 78 -0.50 10.34 -15.04
CA ALA A 78 0.75 10.31 -14.28
C ALA A 78 0.50 10.40 -12.76
N ASN A 79 -0.41 11.28 -12.33
CA ASN A 79 -0.80 11.37 -10.92
C ASN A 79 -1.57 10.12 -10.45
N MET A 80 -2.43 9.52 -11.29
CA MET A 80 -3.10 8.26 -10.98
C MET A 80 -2.13 7.08 -10.84
N LEU A 81 -1.05 7.06 -11.62
CA LEU A 81 0.02 6.07 -11.50
C LEU A 81 0.82 6.24 -10.21
N LEU A 82 1.07 7.47 -9.77
CA LEU A 82 1.67 7.74 -8.46
C LEU A 82 0.74 7.32 -7.30
N LEU A 83 -0.56 7.59 -7.41
CA LEU A 83 -1.57 7.10 -6.47
C LEU A 83 -1.58 5.57 -6.40
N THR A 84 -1.44 4.92 -7.55
CA THR A 84 -1.33 3.47 -7.67
C THR A 84 -0.09 2.96 -6.93
N CYS A 85 1.08 3.55 -7.17
CA CYS A 85 2.32 3.21 -6.47
C CYS A 85 2.21 3.41 -4.94
N ALA A 86 1.61 4.52 -4.50
CA ALA A 86 1.41 4.81 -3.07
C ALA A 86 0.46 3.80 -2.41
N THR A 87 -0.64 3.43 -3.07
CA THR A 87 -1.60 2.44 -2.54
C THR A 87 -0.99 1.05 -2.46
N HIS A 88 -0.15 0.66 -3.43
CA HIS A 88 0.62 -0.58 -3.36
C HIS A 88 1.58 -0.60 -2.19
N LEU A 89 2.37 0.46 -2.03
CA LEU A 89 3.29 0.58 -0.92
C LEU A 89 2.54 0.51 0.42
N MET A 90 1.43 1.23 0.54
CA MET A 90 0.52 1.19 1.69
C MET A 90 0.04 -0.26 1.99
N SER A 91 -0.38 -0.99 0.96
CA SER A 91 -0.82 -2.39 1.06
C SER A 91 0.29 -3.30 1.59
N VAL A 92 1.51 -3.18 1.08
CA VAL A 92 2.64 -4.01 1.53
C VAL A 92 3.05 -3.64 2.96
N VAL A 93 3.09 -2.35 3.30
CA VAL A 93 3.49 -1.86 4.64
C VAL A 93 2.51 -2.32 5.72
N ILE A 94 1.20 -2.28 5.45
CA ILE A 94 0.15 -2.69 6.42
C ILE A 94 0.06 -4.22 6.53
N SER A 95 0.35 -4.96 5.45
CA SER A 95 0.11 -6.40 5.37
C SER A 95 1.16 -7.24 6.10
N ARG A 96 0.90 -7.54 7.39
CA ARG A 96 1.76 -8.44 8.19
C ARG A 96 1.94 -9.86 7.59
N ASN A 97 0.95 -10.30 6.82
CA ASN A 97 0.84 -11.65 6.30
C ASN A 97 0.95 -11.70 4.77
N TYR A 98 1.65 -10.74 4.17
CA TYR A 98 1.81 -10.65 2.71
C TYR A 98 2.31 -11.96 2.09
N TRP A 99 3.30 -12.59 2.71
CA TRP A 99 3.92 -13.86 2.28
C TRP A 99 3.20 -15.14 2.74
N LYS A 100 1.91 -15.07 3.10
CA LYS A 100 1.15 -16.28 3.48
C LYS A 100 1.07 -17.27 2.32
N SER A 101 0.91 -16.76 1.10
CA SER A 101 0.92 -17.53 -0.16
C SER A 101 2.07 -17.02 -1.04
N PRO A 102 3.25 -17.67 -1.01
CA PRO A 102 4.47 -17.11 -1.61
C PRO A 102 4.37 -16.92 -3.12
N LEU A 103 3.68 -17.81 -3.85
CA LEU A 103 3.51 -17.66 -5.30
C LEU A 103 2.73 -16.39 -5.65
N VAL A 104 1.60 -16.16 -4.98
CA VAL A 104 0.78 -14.95 -5.18
C VAL A 104 1.56 -13.70 -4.80
N ALA A 105 2.32 -13.75 -3.70
CA ALA A 105 3.17 -12.64 -3.29
C ALA A 105 4.26 -12.31 -4.32
N ILE A 106 4.92 -13.32 -4.91
CA ILE A 106 5.94 -13.14 -5.95
C ILE A 106 5.33 -12.48 -7.18
N VAL A 107 4.22 -13.03 -7.69
CA VAL A 107 3.52 -12.47 -8.86
C VAL A 107 3.14 -11.01 -8.59
N ARG A 108 2.60 -10.71 -7.41
CA ARG A 108 2.23 -9.34 -7.04
C ARG A 108 3.45 -8.42 -6.97
N VAL A 109 4.57 -8.86 -6.38
CA VAL A 109 5.81 -8.06 -6.34
C VAL A 109 6.33 -7.78 -7.75
N ILE A 110 6.28 -8.76 -8.66
CA ILE A 110 6.67 -8.56 -10.06
C ILE A 110 5.77 -7.51 -10.70
N LEU A 111 4.44 -7.68 -10.64
CA LEU A 111 3.48 -6.75 -11.24
C LEU A 111 3.61 -5.32 -10.68
N ILE A 112 3.71 -5.17 -9.35
CA ILE A 112 3.89 -3.87 -8.70
C ILE A 112 5.22 -3.24 -9.15
N THR A 113 6.30 -4.02 -9.19
CA THR A 113 7.61 -3.53 -9.65
C THR A 113 7.55 -3.06 -11.11
N SER A 114 6.85 -3.79 -11.97
CA SER A 114 6.59 -3.36 -13.35
C SER A 114 5.83 -2.03 -13.38
N VAL A 115 4.79 -1.84 -12.55
CA VAL A 115 4.07 -0.57 -12.45
C VAL A 115 4.98 0.57 -11.96
N PHE A 116 5.87 0.33 -10.99
CA PHE A 116 6.86 1.32 -10.55
C PHE A 116 7.83 1.74 -11.66
N ILE A 117 8.34 0.77 -12.43
CA ILE A 117 9.23 1.05 -13.56
C ILE A 117 8.50 1.85 -14.63
N LEU A 118 7.28 1.43 -14.99
CA LEU A 118 6.46 2.11 -15.99
C LEU A 118 6.05 3.53 -15.55
N THR A 119 5.75 3.72 -14.26
CA THR A 119 5.46 5.06 -13.71
C THR A 119 6.71 5.94 -13.79
N GLY A 120 7.88 5.40 -13.45
CA GLY A 120 9.15 6.08 -13.62
C GLY A 120 9.39 6.46 -15.07
N PHE A 121 9.15 5.54 -16.00
CA PHE A 121 9.27 5.77 -17.44
C PHE A 121 8.38 6.93 -17.90
N VAL A 122 7.08 6.90 -17.56
CA VAL A 122 6.12 7.97 -17.85
C VAL A 122 6.61 9.32 -17.29
N LEU A 123 6.99 9.39 -16.03
CA LEU A 123 7.45 10.66 -15.45
C LEU A 123 8.77 11.13 -16.10
N SER A 124 9.69 10.20 -16.34
CA SER A 124 11.00 10.50 -16.90
C SER A 124 10.94 10.99 -18.34
N SER A 125 9.95 10.59 -19.14
CA SER A 125 9.87 10.98 -20.54
C SER A 125 9.43 12.43 -20.75
N GLN A 126 9.00 13.13 -19.69
CA GLN A 126 8.64 14.54 -19.75
C GLN A 126 9.87 15.43 -19.93
N LYS A 127 9.78 16.37 -20.90
CA LYS A 127 10.73 17.47 -21.08
C LYS A 127 10.57 18.51 -19.97
N SER A 128 11.58 19.37 -19.79
CA SER A 128 11.57 20.44 -18.77
C SER A 128 10.44 21.45 -18.97
N ASN A 129 9.96 21.63 -20.20
CA ASN A 129 8.87 22.55 -20.55
C ASN A 129 7.48 21.87 -20.54
N PHE A 130 7.33 20.68 -19.95
CA PHE A 130 6.03 20.01 -19.87
C PHE A 130 5.05 20.86 -19.04
N PRO A 131 3.83 21.15 -19.55
CA PRO A 131 2.87 21.98 -18.84
C PRO A 131 2.26 21.19 -17.67
N MET A 132 2.80 21.38 -16.47
CA MET A 132 2.33 20.73 -15.24
C MET A 132 1.51 21.67 -14.34
N LYS A 133 1.68 22.98 -14.52
CA LYS A 133 1.01 23.99 -13.70
C LYS A 133 -0.47 24.06 -14.08
N VAL A 134 -1.31 24.19 -13.07
CA VAL A 134 -2.72 24.49 -13.28
C VAL A 134 -2.79 25.98 -13.61
N PRO A 135 -3.31 26.37 -14.78
CA PRO A 135 -3.37 27.78 -15.18
C PRO A 135 -4.29 28.56 -14.24
N GLU A 136 -4.04 29.86 -14.14
CA GLU A 136 -4.91 30.77 -13.42
C GLU A 136 -6.24 30.97 -14.18
N ASP A 137 -7.25 31.44 -13.46
CA ASP A 137 -8.60 31.59 -14.01
C ASP A 137 -8.61 32.65 -15.12
N GLY A 138 -8.97 32.24 -16.33
CA GLY A 138 -9.05 33.13 -17.50
C GLY A 138 -7.84 33.09 -18.43
N ASP A 139 -6.78 32.35 -18.09
CA ASP A 139 -5.70 32.05 -19.03
C ASP A 139 -6.08 30.84 -19.89
N PRO A 140 -6.33 31.00 -21.20
CA PRO A 140 -6.53 29.88 -22.11
C PRO A 140 -5.17 29.23 -22.37
N ASP A 141 -4.59 28.61 -21.35
CA ASP A 141 -3.25 28.05 -21.44
C ASP A 141 -3.28 26.84 -22.39
N VAL A 142 -2.98 27.13 -23.66
CA VAL A 142 -3.09 26.22 -24.80
C VAL A 142 -2.17 25.01 -24.60
N ALA A 143 -1.13 25.15 -23.79
CA ALA A 143 -0.13 24.12 -23.56
C ALA A 143 -0.71 22.82 -22.99
N LEU A 144 -1.66 22.89 -22.05
CA LEU A 144 -2.31 21.70 -21.48
C LEU A 144 -3.20 20.96 -22.49
N LEU A 145 -3.72 21.68 -23.49
CA LEU A 145 -4.60 21.16 -24.54
C LEU A 145 -3.82 20.54 -25.70
N LEU A 146 -2.54 20.92 -25.86
CA LEU A 146 -1.65 20.34 -26.86
C LEU A 146 -1.35 18.87 -26.57
N ARG A 147 -0.96 18.14 -27.63
CA ARG A 147 -0.61 16.73 -27.56
C ARG A 147 0.62 16.53 -26.68
N ALA A 148 0.53 15.60 -25.73
CA ALA A 148 1.61 15.30 -24.78
C ALA A 148 2.90 14.86 -25.49
N ALA A 149 2.78 14.16 -26.63
CA ALA A 149 3.91 13.70 -27.43
C ALA A 149 4.90 14.82 -27.82
N CYS A 150 4.44 16.06 -28.01
CA CYS A 150 5.31 17.20 -28.32
C CYS A 150 6.27 17.52 -27.15
N TYR A 151 5.84 17.25 -25.92
CA TYR A 151 6.59 17.48 -24.68
C TYR A 151 7.31 16.24 -24.15
N GLN A 152 7.34 15.16 -24.94
CA GLN A 152 8.02 13.92 -24.57
C GLN A 152 9.33 13.74 -25.34
N ASP A 153 10.30 13.07 -24.72
CA ASP A 153 11.51 12.59 -25.38
C ASP A 153 11.33 11.13 -25.82
N GLU A 154 11.77 10.79 -27.04
CA GLU A 154 11.67 9.45 -27.61
C GLU A 154 12.61 8.44 -26.92
N ARG A 155 13.65 8.91 -26.22
CA ARG A 155 14.65 8.05 -25.53
C ARG A 155 14.26 7.69 -24.10
N GLY A 156 13.00 7.33 -23.87
CA GLY A 156 12.41 7.25 -22.53
C GLY A 156 13.15 6.33 -21.53
N MET A 157 13.59 5.13 -21.92
CA MET A 157 14.22 4.18 -20.97
C MET A 157 15.65 4.57 -20.61
N GLU A 158 16.40 5.12 -21.56
CA GLU A 158 17.73 5.66 -21.29
C GLU A 158 17.62 6.90 -20.40
N MET A 159 16.62 7.75 -20.64
CA MET A 159 16.34 8.92 -19.82
C MET A 159 15.93 8.54 -18.39
N LEU A 160 15.10 7.49 -18.22
CA LEU A 160 14.76 6.94 -16.90
C LEU A 160 16.02 6.51 -16.15
N ARG A 161 16.87 5.71 -16.81
CA ARG A 161 18.12 5.22 -16.21
C ARG A 161 19.02 6.38 -15.80
N ASN A 162 19.24 7.34 -16.69
CA ASN A 162 20.12 8.48 -16.44
C ASN A 162 19.57 9.35 -15.30
N LYS A 163 18.28 9.71 -15.33
CA LYS A 163 17.64 10.48 -14.25
C LYS A 163 17.68 9.75 -12.90
N LEU A 164 17.48 8.43 -12.87
CA LEU A 164 17.62 7.65 -11.64
C LEU A 164 19.05 7.65 -11.13
N VAL A 165 20.03 7.39 -12.00
CA VAL A 165 21.46 7.41 -11.63
C VAL A 165 21.85 8.78 -11.10
N ASP A 166 21.48 9.86 -11.80
CA ASP A 166 21.78 11.23 -11.40
C ASP A 166 21.13 11.58 -10.05
N SER A 167 19.90 11.09 -9.81
CA SER A 167 19.19 11.30 -8.54
C SER A 167 19.82 10.59 -7.34
N PHE A 168 20.58 9.50 -7.57
CA PHE A 168 21.18 8.69 -6.49
C PHE A 168 22.71 8.83 -6.37
N LYS A 169 23.39 9.31 -7.41
CA LYS A 169 24.86 9.37 -7.45
C LYS A 169 25.42 10.60 -6.73
N ASP A 170 24.72 11.73 -6.80
CA ASP A 170 25.14 12.97 -6.15
C ASP A 170 24.28 13.24 -4.89
N PRO A 171 24.86 13.27 -3.67
CA PRO A 171 24.11 13.53 -2.45
C PRO A 171 23.44 14.91 -2.42
N GLU A 172 24.02 15.92 -3.08
CA GLU A 172 23.39 17.24 -3.19
C GLU A 172 22.24 17.21 -4.19
N ALA A 173 22.40 16.51 -5.32
CA ALA A 173 21.29 16.29 -6.26
C ALA A 173 20.15 15.48 -5.64
N ALA A 174 20.46 14.49 -4.81
CA ALA A 174 19.47 13.73 -4.06
C ALA A 174 18.71 14.65 -3.09
N LYS A 175 19.42 15.44 -2.29
CA LYS A 175 18.80 16.41 -1.37
C LYS A 175 17.92 17.42 -2.12
N GLN A 176 18.38 17.90 -3.27
CA GLN A 176 17.62 18.81 -4.12
C GLN A 176 16.39 18.13 -4.73
N ALA A 177 16.51 16.89 -5.20
CA ALA A 177 15.41 16.11 -5.77
C ALA A 177 14.36 15.73 -4.71
N PHE A 178 14.76 15.41 -3.48
CA PHE A 178 13.84 15.03 -2.40
C PHE A 178 13.18 16.23 -1.72
N VAL A 179 13.92 17.32 -1.49
CA VAL A 179 13.47 18.44 -0.62
C VAL A 179 13.09 19.70 -1.41
N PHE A 180 13.82 20.01 -2.48
CA PHE A 180 13.76 21.32 -3.16
C PHE A 180 13.27 21.24 -4.60
N SER A 181 12.61 20.14 -5.00
CA SER A 181 12.03 20.00 -6.33
C SER A 181 10.88 20.99 -6.51
N ASN A 182 11.24 22.21 -6.92
CA ASN A 182 10.32 23.22 -7.38
C ASN A 182 9.91 22.88 -8.83
N PRO A 183 8.66 23.15 -9.21
CA PRO A 183 8.12 22.83 -10.54
C PRO A 183 8.82 23.54 -11.71
N GLY A 184 9.82 24.39 -11.45
CA GLY A 184 10.63 25.07 -12.48
C GLY A 184 11.93 24.36 -12.88
N ASN A 185 12.48 23.47 -12.04
CA ASN A 185 13.76 22.78 -12.33
C ASN A 185 13.62 21.25 -12.49
N PHE A 186 12.56 20.65 -11.95
CA PHE A 186 12.35 19.20 -12.00
C PHE A 186 10.90 18.86 -12.36
N ILE A 187 10.72 17.68 -12.93
CA ILE A 187 9.42 17.08 -13.24
C ILE A 187 8.56 17.02 -11.99
N HIS A 188 7.37 17.63 -12.05
CA HIS A 188 6.44 17.64 -10.93
C HIS A 188 5.99 16.21 -10.58
N GLY A 189 6.17 15.82 -9.32
CA GLY A 189 5.90 14.45 -8.85
C GLY A 189 7.09 13.49 -8.90
N TRP A 190 8.21 13.86 -9.52
CA TRP A 190 9.44 13.03 -9.52
C TRP A 190 9.99 12.82 -8.10
N ASN A 191 9.92 13.85 -7.25
CA ASN A 191 10.33 13.77 -5.85
C ASN A 191 9.50 12.74 -5.06
N LEU A 192 8.17 12.79 -5.22
CA LEU A 192 7.24 11.85 -4.60
C LEU A 192 7.45 10.44 -5.13
N TYR A 193 7.70 10.31 -6.44
CA TYR A 193 8.07 9.04 -7.06
C TYR A 193 9.32 8.44 -6.43
N LEU A 194 10.42 9.20 -6.34
CA LEU A 194 11.66 8.74 -5.72
C LEU A 194 11.46 8.37 -4.24
N ALA A 195 10.70 9.18 -3.49
CA ALA A 195 10.44 8.91 -2.07
C ALA A 195 9.71 7.58 -1.88
N ILE A 196 8.65 7.34 -2.66
CA ILE A 196 7.91 6.07 -2.63
C ILE A 196 8.80 4.94 -3.14
N LEU A 197 9.59 5.13 -4.20
CA LEU A 197 10.45 4.10 -4.78
C LEU A 197 11.51 3.61 -3.78
N VAL A 198 12.18 4.53 -3.08
CA VAL A 198 13.15 4.19 -2.03
C VAL A 198 12.46 3.44 -0.90
N TRP A 199 11.31 3.94 -0.44
CA TRP A 199 10.58 3.28 0.64
C TRP A 199 10.05 1.91 0.23
N TYR A 200 9.64 1.74 -1.02
CA TYR A 200 9.25 0.46 -1.60
C TYR A 200 10.42 -0.52 -1.63
N ALA A 201 11.62 -0.10 -2.04
CA ALA A 201 12.81 -0.95 -1.98
C ALA A 201 13.12 -1.40 -0.55
N VAL A 202 13.10 -0.49 0.43
CA VAL A 202 13.27 -0.80 1.86
C VAL A 202 12.20 -1.78 2.33
N THR A 203 10.95 -1.59 1.89
CA THR A 203 9.80 -2.44 2.25
C THR A 203 9.96 -3.87 1.74
N ILE A 204 10.35 -4.04 0.48
CA ILE A 204 10.60 -5.35 -0.12
C ILE A 204 11.77 -6.06 0.59
N LEU A 205 12.87 -5.35 0.85
CA LEU A 205 14.01 -5.89 1.60
C LEU A 205 13.62 -6.33 3.01
N ALA A 206 12.83 -5.51 3.72
CA ALA A 206 12.34 -5.83 5.07
C ALA A 206 11.40 -7.04 5.08
N GLU A 207 10.52 -7.18 4.09
CA GLU A 207 9.65 -8.34 3.93
C GLU A 207 10.44 -9.61 3.59
N PHE A 208 11.43 -9.51 2.71
CA PHE A 208 12.31 -10.62 2.34
C PHE A 208 13.15 -11.09 3.54
N GLY A 209 13.70 -10.14 4.31
CA GLY A 209 14.37 -10.43 5.58
C GLY A 209 13.44 -11.11 6.59
N ARG A 210 12.19 -10.66 6.71
CA ARG A 210 11.18 -11.32 7.58
C ARG A 210 10.82 -12.72 7.11
N TRP A 211 10.76 -12.95 5.80
CA TRP A 211 10.51 -14.27 5.24
C TRP A 211 11.66 -15.23 5.57
N PHE A 212 12.92 -14.82 5.35
CA PHE A 212 14.08 -15.63 5.74
C PHE A 212 14.18 -15.87 7.24
N TYR A 213 13.92 -14.85 8.05
CA TYR A 213 13.93 -14.99 9.51
C TYR A 213 12.89 -16.04 9.96
N ARG A 214 11.66 -15.98 9.43
CA ARG A 214 10.62 -16.97 9.71
C ARG A 214 10.99 -18.36 9.21
N ALA A 215 11.62 -18.48 8.04
CA ALA A 215 12.09 -19.76 7.53
C ALA A 215 13.18 -20.38 8.43
N ARG A 216 14.13 -19.55 8.90
CA ARG A 216 15.18 -19.98 9.85
C ARG A 216 14.58 -20.37 11.20
N GLU A 217 13.62 -19.62 11.70
CA GLU A 217 12.97 -19.90 12.99
C GLU A 217 12.18 -21.20 12.95
N ARG A 218 11.46 -21.50 11.85
CA ARG A 218 10.82 -22.81 11.67
C ARG A 218 11.83 -23.96 11.70
N ARG A 219 13.01 -23.79 11.09
CA ARG A 219 14.09 -24.80 11.16
C ARG A 219 14.61 -24.95 12.59
N LYS A 220 14.78 -23.84 13.32
CA LYS A 220 15.18 -23.86 14.74
C LYS A 220 14.13 -24.53 15.61
N GLN A 221 12.85 -24.20 15.47
CA GLN A 221 11.77 -24.83 16.23
C GLN A 221 11.70 -26.34 16.00
N LYS A 222 11.86 -26.79 14.75
CA LYS A 222 11.97 -28.23 14.46
C LYS A 222 13.17 -28.87 15.16
N LYS A 223 14.34 -28.22 15.15
CA LYS A 223 15.52 -28.69 15.90
C LYS A 223 15.30 -28.66 17.41
N LEU A 224 14.62 -27.63 17.93
CA LEU A 224 14.33 -27.46 19.34
C LEU A 224 13.35 -28.53 19.82
N GLN A 225 12.32 -28.86 19.03
CA GLN A 225 11.43 -29.98 19.35
C GLN A 225 12.20 -31.30 19.40
N VAL A 226 13.14 -31.54 18.47
CA VAL A 226 14.01 -32.73 18.50
C VAL A 226 14.96 -32.72 19.72
N MET A 227 15.48 -31.54 20.11
CA MET A 227 16.35 -31.39 21.28
C MET A 227 15.59 -31.40 22.62
N GLU A 228 14.35 -30.95 22.65
CA GLU A 228 13.46 -31.00 23.81
C GLU A 228 13.14 -32.46 24.16
N THR A 229 13.02 -33.32 23.14
CA THR A 229 13.01 -34.78 23.31
C THR A 229 14.32 -35.33 23.90
N ARG A 230 15.43 -34.59 23.83
CA ARG A 230 16.78 -35.00 24.31
C ARG A 230 17.23 -34.41 25.65
N GLY A 231 16.42 -33.59 26.32
CA GLY A 231 16.65 -33.25 27.72
C GLY A 231 17.16 -31.82 28.01
N LYS A 232 16.58 -31.30 29.10
CA LYS A 232 16.69 -29.97 29.72
C LYS A 232 18.11 -29.42 29.85
N LEU A 233 18.50 -28.40 29.08
CA LEU A 233 19.67 -27.56 29.45
C LEU A 233 19.73 -26.12 28.90
N LEU A 234 18.65 -25.50 28.41
CA LEU A 234 18.73 -24.16 27.80
C LEU A 234 17.68 -23.18 28.32
N ARG A 235 17.70 -22.90 29.64
CA ARG A 235 16.91 -21.80 30.24
C ARG A 235 17.69 -20.50 30.46
N GLY A 236 19.01 -20.47 30.23
CA GLY A 236 19.86 -19.32 30.57
C GLY A 236 20.02 -18.22 29.51
N LEU A 237 19.62 -18.46 28.25
CA LEU A 237 19.84 -17.51 27.14
C LEU A 237 18.66 -16.53 26.91
N GLU A 238 17.64 -16.56 27.76
CA GLU A 238 16.36 -15.88 27.49
C GLU A 238 16.44 -14.35 27.71
N ASP A 239 17.26 -13.86 28.65
CA ASP A 239 17.24 -12.43 29.03
C ASP A 239 17.87 -11.48 28.00
N ARG A 240 18.93 -11.89 27.28
CA ARG A 240 19.57 -11.01 26.27
C ARG A 240 18.70 -10.79 25.04
N THR A 241 17.71 -11.64 24.81
CA THR A 241 16.77 -11.52 23.67
C THR A 241 15.70 -10.44 23.88
N SER A 242 15.41 -10.08 25.13
CA SER A 242 14.37 -9.11 25.50
C SER A 242 14.69 -7.67 25.08
N PHE A 243 15.95 -7.23 25.24
CA PHE A 243 16.34 -5.86 24.89
C PHE A 243 16.37 -5.63 23.37
N LEU A 244 16.98 -6.55 22.62
CA LEU A 244 17.01 -6.52 21.15
C LEU A 244 15.59 -6.51 20.57
N GLY A 245 14.67 -7.29 21.15
CA GLY A 245 13.27 -7.32 20.72
C GLY A 245 12.58 -5.96 20.82
N LYS A 246 12.87 -5.16 21.86
CA LYS A 246 12.33 -3.80 22.01
C LYS A 246 12.85 -2.86 20.93
N ILE A 247 14.14 -2.91 20.61
CA ILE A 247 14.74 -2.09 19.55
C ILE A 247 14.12 -2.42 18.20
N PHE A 248 14.02 -3.71 17.85
CA PHE A 248 13.41 -4.14 16.59
C PHE A 248 11.95 -3.69 16.48
N TYR A 249 11.20 -3.73 17.58
CA TYR A 249 9.82 -3.26 17.62
C TYR A 249 9.72 -1.76 17.32
N TRP A 250 10.58 -0.92 17.91
CA TRP A 250 10.62 0.51 17.63
C TRP A 250 11.03 0.81 16.19
N ILE A 251 12.10 0.18 15.68
CA ILE A 251 12.53 0.34 14.28
C ILE A 251 11.40 -0.04 13.32
N TYR A 252 10.72 -1.16 13.57
CA TYR A 252 9.58 -1.59 12.76
C TYR A 252 8.43 -0.58 12.84
N GLY A 253 8.15 -0.03 14.03
CA GLY A 253 7.16 1.02 14.21
C GLY A 253 7.47 2.27 13.38
N PHE A 254 8.71 2.77 13.45
CA PHE A 254 9.17 3.91 12.64
C PHE A 254 9.08 3.63 11.14
N TYR A 255 9.50 2.44 10.70
CA TYR A 255 9.39 2.01 9.31
C TYR A 255 7.94 1.98 8.81
N VAL A 256 7.00 1.44 9.60
CA VAL A 256 5.59 1.43 9.22
C VAL A 256 5.05 2.86 9.17
N MET A 257 5.29 3.67 10.20
CA MET A 257 4.81 5.05 10.26
C MET A 257 5.36 5.91 9.13
N GLY A 258 6.66 5.81 8.82
CA GLY A 258 7.25 6.55 7.71
C GLY A 258 6.63 6.19 6.37
N GLY A 259 6.36 4.91 6.13
CA GLY A 259 5.67 4.46 4.91
C GLY A 259 4.24 4.99 4.81
N LEU A 260 3.49 4.95 5.92
CA LEU A 260 2.13 5.53 5.98
C LEU A 260 2.13 7.03 5.69
N VAL A 261 3.08 7.77 6.24
CA VAL A 261 3.21 9.22 6.05
C VAL A 261 3.56 9.55 4.60
N ILE A 262 4.58 8.90 4.03
CA ILE A 262 4.99 9.12 2.63
C ILE A 262 3.82 8.82 1.68
N CYS A 263 3.19 7.65 1.83
CA CYS A 263 2.03 7.30 1.00
C CYS A 263 0.87 8.28 1.19
N GLY A 264 0.57 8.69 2.43
CA GLY A 264 -0.51 9.64 2.74
C GLY A 264 -0.27 10.99 2.08
N ILE A 265 0.95 11.53 2.17
CA ILE A 265 1.34 12.78 1.52
C ILE A 265 1.17 12.67 0.01
N THR A 266 1.69 11.61 -0.62
CA THR A 266 1.53 11.43 -2.07
C THR A 266 0.07 11.35 -2.47
N VAL A 267 -0.76 10.62 -1.71
CA VAL A 267 -2.19 10.51 -2.01
C VAL A 267 -2.87 11.87 -1.98
N VAL A 268 -2.61 12.66 -0.94
CA VAL A 268 -3.19 14.00 -0.80
C VAL A 268 -2.71 14.93 -1.91
N VAL A 269 -1.40 14.97 -2.20
CA VAL A 269 -0.84 15.87 -3.22
C VAL A 269 -1.36 15.51 -4.62
N CYS A 270 -1.31 14.24 -5.01
CA CYS A 270 -1.82 13.80 -6.31
C CYS A 270 -3.33 14.04 -6.43
N ALA A 271 -4.11 13.77 -5.38
CA ALA A 271 -5.55 14.02 -5.38
C ALA A 271 -5.86 15.52 -5.54
N ILE A 272 -5.18 16.39 -4.80
CA ILE A 272 -5.35 17.85 -4.95
C ILE A 272 -5.00 18.29 -6.38
N GLN A 273 -3.92 17.77 -6.95
CA GLN A 273 -3.50 18.14 -8.31
C GLN A 273 -4.53 17.71 -9.36
N ILE A 274 -5.04 16.48 -9.27
CA ILE A 274 -6.09 15.97 -10.15
C ILE A 274 -7.37 16.82 -10.01
N MET A 275 -7.78 17.14 -8.78
CA MET A 275 -8.97 17.95 -8.53
C MET A 275 -8.83 19.37 -9.06
N LYS A 276 -7.65 19.99 -8.91
CA LYS A 276 -7.37 21.32 -9.47
C LYS A 276 -7.40 21.30 -11.00
N LEU A 277 -6.75 20.32 -11.63
CA LEU A 277 -6.77 20.16 -13.10
C LEU A 277 -8.18 19.97 -13.62
N ARG A 278 -8.97 19.08 -13.02
CA ARG A 278 -10.38 18.86 -13.40
C ARG A 278 -11.23 20.12 -13.21
N LYS A 279 -11.08 20.83 -12.08
CA LYS A 279 -11.79 22.08 -11.82
C LYS A 279 -11.43 23.16 -12.86
N TRP A 280 -10.17 23.22 -13.28
CA TRP A 280 -9.75 24.11 -14.35
C TRP A 280 -10.37 23.69 -15.70
N ALA A 281 -10.29 22.41 -16.08
CA ALA A 281 -10.82 21.91 -17.35
C ALA A 281 -12.33 22.14 -17.49
N LYS A 282 -13.10 22.00 -16.40
CA LYS A 282 -14.54 22.33 -16.38
C LYS A 282 -14.83 23.81 -16.60
N ARG A 283 -13.92 24.70 -16.16
CA ARG A 283 -14.09 26.15 -16.29
C ARG A 283 -13.57 26.71 -17.61
N SER A 284 -12.58 26.05 -18.23
CA SER A 284 -11.96 26.54 -19.48
C SER A 284 -12.86 26.41 -20.71
N THR A 285 -14.06 25.83 -20.60
CA THR A 285 -15.02 25.58 -21.69
C THR A 285 -14.47 24.75 -22.86
N TRP A 286 -13.27 24.21 -22.72
CA TRP A 286 -12.63 23.38 -23.74
C TRP A 286 -13.34 22.05 -23.94
N LEU A 287 -13.79 21.43 -22.85
CA LEU A 287 -14.65 20.28 -22.91
C LEU A 287 -16.00 20.72 -23.43
N LYS A 288 -16.37 20.26 -24.62
CA LYS A 288 -17.71 20.49 -25.17
C LYS A 288 -18.71 19.98 -24.15
N VAL A 289 -19.55 20.89 -23.69
CA VAL A 289 -20.67 20.57 -22.83
C VAL A 289 -21.81 20.21 -23.77
N ASP A 290 -22.35 19.01 -23.66
CA ASP A 290 -23.52 18.62 -24.43
C ASP A 290 -24.71 19.53 -24.06
N THR A 291 -25.75 19.55 -24.90
CA THR A 291 -26.98 20.35 -24.68
C THR A 291 -27.65 20.11 -23.32
N GLY A 292 -27.33 19.01 -22.64
CA GLY A 292 -27.74 18.70 -21.27
C GLY A 292 -26.87 19.29 -20.15
N GLY A 293 -25.86 20.11 -20.45
CA GLY A 293 -24.99 20.70 -19.43
C GLY A 293 -23.93 19.74 -18.87
N GLN A 294 -23.78 18.54 -19.44
CA GLN A 294 -22.81 17.54 -19.00
C GLN A 294 -21.61 17.51 -19.95
N SER A 295 -20.42 17.37 -19.38
CA SER A 295 -19.17 17.20 -20.13
C SER A 295 -18.93 15.71 -20.38
N GLU A 296 -18.29 15.35 -21.50
CA GLU A 296 -17.85 13.96 -21.80
C GLU A 296 -17.02 13.33 -20.66
N GLU A 297 -16.32 14.15 -19.85
CA GLU A 297 -15.60 13.67 -18.67
C GLU A 297 -16.50 13.27 -17.50
N ASP A 298 -17.67 13.90 -17.39
CA ASP A 298 -18.65 13.67 -16.33
C ASP A 298 -19.68 12.58 -16.69
N ASP A 299 -19.66 12.09 -17.92
CA ASP A 299 -20.53 11.02 -18.36
C ASP A 299 -20.17 9.71 -17.65
N ALA A 300 -21.09 9.23 -16.80
CA ALA A 300 -20.96 7.98 -16.07
C ALA A 300 -20.96 6.74 -16.98
N THR A 301 -21.48 6.88 -18.19
CA THR A 301 -21.44 5.82 -19.22
C THR A 301 -20.13 5.80 -19.99
N SER A 302 -19.30 6.86 -19.87
CA SER A 302 -17.97 6.87 -20.43
C SER A 302 -17.10 5.77 -19.82
N PHE A 303 -16.26 5.16 -20.65
CA PHE A 303 -15.31 4.12 -20.23
C PHE A 303 -14.41 4.57 -19.08
N GLY A 304 -14.17 5.89 -18.95
CA GLY A 304 -13.34 6.48 -17.90
C GLY A 304 -13.94 6.35 -16.49
N GLN A 305 -15.26 6.40 -16.34
CA GLN A 305 -15.94 6.36 -15.04
C GLN A 305 -16.50 4.97 -14.70
N LEU A 306 -17.02 4.26 -15.71
CA LEU A 306 -17.65 2.96 -15.52
C LEU A 306 -16.68 1.93 -14.90
N VAL A 307 -15.43 1.90 -15.38
CA VAL A 307 -14.42 0.95 -14.91
C VAL A 307 -14.10 1.16 -13.42
N PRO A 308 -13.76 2.36 -12.94
CA PRO A 308 -13.62 2.64 -11.50
C PRO A 308 -14.84 2.25 -10.67
N ILE A 309 -16.07 2.53 -11.14
CA ILE A 309 -17.30 2.20 -10.41
C ILE A 309 -17.43 0.68 -10.23
N ILE A 310 -17.24 -0.09 -11.31
CA ILE A 310 -17.27 -1.56 -11.27
C ILE A 310 -16.19 -2.10 -10.32
N LEU A 311 -14.97 -1.54 -10.40
CA LEU A 311 -13.86 -1.95 -9.54
C LEU A 311 -14.16 -1.70 -8.06
N VAL A 312 -14.67 -0.52 -7.70
CA VAL A 312 -15.13 -0.23 -6.33
C VAL A 312 -16.21 -1.22 -5.90
N GLY A 313 -17.18 -1.52 -6.77
CA GLY A 313 -18.19 -2.55 -6.52
C GLY A 313 -17.58 -3.93 -6.22
N LEU A 314 -16.56 -4.35 -6.98
CA LEU A 314 -15.83 -5.59 -6.75
C LEU A 314 -15.06 -5.60 -5.42
N VAL A 315 -14.50 -4.46 -4.99
CA VAL A 315 -13.86 -4.36 -3.65
C VAL A 315 -14.90 -4.59 -2.56
N VAL A 316 -16.05 -3.92 -2.66
CA VAL A 316 -17.13 -4.05 -1.68
C VAL A 316 -17.66 -5.48 -1.65
N PHE A 317 -17.85 -6.11 -2.80
CA PHE A 317 -18.28 -7.50 -2.89
C PHE A 317 -17.26 -8.47 -2.26
N SER A 318 -15.97 -8.31 -2.57
CA SER A 318 -14.88 -9.11 -1.99
C SER A 318 -14.81 -8.95 -0.46
N ALA A 319 -15.01 -7.74 0.04
CA ALA A 319 -15.14 -7.42 1.46
C ALA A 319 -16.33 -8.17 2.11
N LEU A 320 -17.51 -8.12 1.50
CA LEU A 320 -18.71 -8.81 1.98
C LEU A 320 -18.55 -10.33 1.96
N ALA A 321 -17.97 -10.90 0.91
CA ALA A 321 -17.67 -12.33 0.80
C ALA A 321 -16.73 -12.80 1.93
N THR A 322 -15.70 -12.00 2.22
CA THR A 322 -14.75 -12.26 3.33
C THR A 322 -15.46 -12.27 4.68
N PHE A 323 -16.42 -11.36 4.91
CA PHE A 323 -17.22 -11.36 6.13
C PHE A 323 -18.14 -12.57 6.24
N SER A 324 -18.83 -12.92 5.14
CA SER A 324 -19.76 -14.05 5.10
C SER A 324 -19.04 -15.38 5.43
N GLY A 325 -17.89 -15.64 4.79
CA GLY A 325 -17.12 -16.86 5.02
C GLY A 325 -16.62 -17.03 6.47
N LYS A 326 -16.32 -15.92 7.17
CA LYS A 326 -15.94 -15.97 8.59
C LYS A 326 -17.12 -16.28 9.51
N ARG A 327 -18.32 -15.76 9.18
CA ARG A 327 -19.53 -16.02 9.97
C ARG A 327 -19.90 -17.50 9.96
N ASN A 328 -19.77 -18.16 8.81
CA ASN A 328 -20.08 -19.59 8.66
C ASN A 328 -19.10 -20.46 9.47
N LYS A 329 -17.79 -20.19 9.41
CA LYS A 329 -16.80 -20.91 10.24
C LYS A 329 -17.00 -20.72 11.74
N ALA A 330 -17.51 -19.57 12.18
CA ALA A 330 -17.82 -19.33 13.58
C ALA A 330 -19.06 -20.13 14.05
N GLN A 331 -19.97 -20.48 13.15
CA GLN A 331 -21.14 -21.30 13.45
C GLN A 331 -20.78 -22.80 13.55
N GLU A 332 -19.92 -23.31 12.67
CA GLU A 332 -19.46 -24.72 12.72
C GLU A 332 -18.67 -25.05 14.00
N VAL A 333 -17.96 -24.07 14.59
CA VAL A 333 -17.14 -24.28 15.78
C VAL A 333 -17.95 -24.22 17.09
N LYS A 334 -19.27 -23.94 17.05
CA LYS A 334 -20.10 -24.14 18.25
C LYS A 334 -20.23 -25.65 18.46
N PRO A 335 -19.59 -26.22 19.51
CA PRO A 335 -19.73 -27.65 19.77
C PRO A 335 -21.22 -27.93 19.97
N THR A 336 -21.76 -28.82 19.14
CA THR A 336 -22.96 -29.57 19.50
C THR A 336 -22.72 -30.06 20.92
N LYS A 337 -23.46 -29.51 21.88
CA LYS A 337 -23.42 -29.99 23.25
C LYS A 337 -23.78 -31.47 23.14
N GLY A 338 -22.77 -32.33 23.30
CA GLY A 338 -22.97 -33.76 23.37
C GLY A 338 -23.99 -34.00 24.46
N HIS A 339 -25.20 -34.41 24.06
CA HIS A 339 -26.11 -35.06 24.97
C HIS A 339 -25.40 -36.34 25.39
N TYR A 340 -24.78 -36.30 26.56
CA TYR A 340 -24.41 -37.52 27.27
C TYR A 340 -25.74 -38.18 27.63
N GLY A 341 -26.16 -39.15 26.82
CA GLY A 341 -27.26 -40.03 27.16
C GLY A 341 -26.91 -40.80 28.44
N PRO A 342 -27.89 -41.06 29.31
CA PRO A 342 -27.66 -41.83 30.53
C PRO A 342 -27.13 -43.22 30.16
N ILE A 343 -26.02 -43.60 30.79
CA ILE A 343 -25.47 -44.95 30.71
C ILE A 343 -26.52 -45.88 31.33
N PRO A 344 -27.06 -46.88 30.61
CA PRO A 344 -27.99 -47.83 31.20
C PRO A 344 -27.28 -48.60 32.31
N GLY A 345 -27.89 -48.58 33.50
CA GLY A 345 -27.39 -49.24 34.70
C GLY A 345 -27.32 -50.75 34.54
N ARG A 346 -26.32 -51.33 35.20
CA ARG A 346 -26.13 -52.77 35.40
C ARG A 346 -27.24 -53.38 36.24
#